data_AF-A0A944ZYP8-F1
#
_entry.id   AF-A0A944ZYP8-F1
#
_cell.length_a   1.000
_cell.length_b   1.000
_cell.length_c   1.000
_cell.angle_alpha   90.00
_cell.angle_beta   90.00
_cell.angle_gamma   90.00
#
_symmetry.space_group_name_H-M   'P 1'
#
loop_
_entity.id
_entity.type
_entity.pdbx_description
1 polymer ?
#
loop_
_entity_poly.entity_id
_entity_poly.type
_entity_poly.pdbx_seq_one_letter_code
_entity_poly.pdbx_strand_id
1 'polypeptide(L)'
;MAKWWEKEPLRFECQADCYKCCVKPGIVHFDREDIRNAADFLQTSPAEFKKTYLIRDEGEWVREVGEEGEPCTFLTVQGCGIHEGKPKQCSSYPF
;
A
#
# COMPACT_ATOMS: atom_id res chain seq x y z
N MET A 1 -11.38 -31.70 -24.08
CA MET A 1 -11.24 -31.84 -22.61
C MET A 1 -11.67 -30.53 -21.98
N ALA A 2 -12.55 -30.56 -20.99
CA ALA A 2 -12.94 -29.35 -20.26
C ALA A 2 -11.72 -28.77 -19.54
N LYS A 3 -11.52 -27.45 -19.66
CA LYS A 3 -10.42 -26.74 -19.03
C LYS A 3 -10.65 -26.75 -17.51
N TRP A 4 -9.57 -26.77 -16.72
CA TRP A 4 -9.70 -27.02 -15.27
C TRP A 4 -10.54 -25.95 -14.55
N TRP A 5 -10.50 -24.69 -15.01
CA TRP A 5 -11.30 -23.57 -14.49
C TRP A 5 -12.79 -23.60 -14.89
N GLU A 6 -13.21 -24.53 -15.75
CA GLU A 6 -14.63 -24.80 -16.04
C GLU A 6 -15.24 -25.80 -15.03
N LYS A 7 -14.38 -26.49 -14.25
CA LYS A 7 -14.79 -27.47 -13.25
C LYS A 7 -14.89 -26.88 -11.85
N GLU A 8 -14.13 -25.83 -11.57
CA GLU A 8 -14.10 -25.15 -10.29
C GLU A 8 -14.14 -23.63 -10.48
N PRO A 9 -14.99 -22.90 -9.74
CA PRO A 9 -15.01 -21.44 -9.81
C PRO A 9 -13.68 -20.88 -9.31
N LEU A 10 -13.15 -19.87 -10.02
CA LEU A 10 -12.00 -19.09 -9.56
C LEU A 10 -12.36 -18.43 -8.22
N ARG A 11 -11.80 -18.94 -7.12
CA ARG A 11 -11.97 -18.36 -5.79
C ARG A 11 -10.91 -17.27 -5.61
N PHE A 12 -11.19 -16.08 -6.13
CA PHE A 12 -10.45 -14.89 -5.70
C PHE A 12 -10.97 -14.49 -4.32
N GLU A 13 -10.19 -14.79 -3.28
CA GLU A 13 -10.44 -14.34 -1.92
C GLU A 13 -9.27 -13.50 -1.41
N CYS A 14 -9.57 -12.50 -0.60
CA CYS A 14 -8.55 -11.71 0.09
C CYS A 14 -7.68 -12.66 0.91
N GLN A 15 -6.37 -12.56 0.74
CA GLN A 15 -5.43 -13.38 1.48
C GLN A 15 -5.35 -12.91 2.93
N ALA A 16 -5.33 -13.89 3.85
CA ALA A 16 -4.90 -13.64 5.22
C ALA A 16 -3.47 -13.05 5.19
N ASP A 17 -3.16 -12.18 6.15
CA ASP A 17 -1.85 -11.51 6.25
C ASP A 17 -1.48 -10.54 5.10
N CYS A 18 -2.46 -9.90 4.45
CA CYS A 18 -2.28 -8.83 3.44
C CYS A 18 -1.72 -7.51 4.03
N TYR A 19 -0.69 -7.64 4.86
CA TYR A 19 0.10 -6.58 5.49
C TYR A 19 1.56 -7.00 5.74
N LYS A 20 1.96 -8.25 5.43
CA LYS A 20 3.36 -8.71 5.58
C LYS A 20 4.35 -7.94 4.71
N CYS A 21 3.90 -7.29 3.63
CA CYS A 21 4.74 -6.38 2.86
C CYS A 21 5.07 -5.08 3.62
N CYS A 22 4.21 -4.65 4.56
CA CYS A 22 4.42 -3.44 5.34
C CYS A 22 5.59 -3.52 6.33
N VAL A 23 6.16 -4.71 6.55
CA VAL A 23 7.34 -4.92 7.41
C VAL A 23 8.62 -5.18 6.60
N LYS A 24 8.54 -5.13 5.26
CA LYS A 24 9.69 -5.34 4.40
C LYS A 24 10.42 -4.01 4.17
N PRO A 25 11.75 -3.97 4.34
CA PRO A 25 12.52 -2.78 4.00
C PRO A 25 12.36 -2.40 2.53
N GLY A 26 12.16 -1.10 2.26
CA GLY A 26 12.05 -0.59 0.91
C GLY A 26 11.49 0.82 0.83
N ILE A 27 11.52 1.36 -0.38
CA ILE A 27 10.98 2.68 -0.72
C ILE A 27 9.63 2.47 -1.42
N VAL A 28 8.60 3.14 -0.91
CA VAL A 28 7.27 3.17 -1.51
C VAL A 28 7.09 4.51 -2.22
N HIS A 29 6.94 4.47 -3.54
CA HIS A 29 6.72 5.66 -4.35
C HIS A 29 5.25 6.04 -4.35
N PHE A 30 4.99 7.35 -4.30
CA PHE A 30 3.66 7.94 -4.33
C PHE A 30 3.56 8.92 -5.50
N ASP A 31 2.71 8.63 -6.47
CA ASP A 31 2.37 9.58 -7.52
C ASP A 31 1.27 10.56 -7.07
N ARG A 32 0.87 11.47 -7.96
CA ARG A 32 -0.16 12.49 -7.64
C ARG A 32 -1.54 11.88 -7.33
N GLU A 33 -1.86 10.75 -7.91
CA GLU A 33 -3.13 10.05 -7.71
C GLU A 33 -3.08 9.24 -6.40
N ASP A 34 -1.97 8.54 -6.14
CA ASP A 34 -1.74 7.83 -4.88
C ASP A 34 -1.87 8.77 -3.68
N ILE A 35 -1.25 9.95 -3.75
CA ILE A 35 -1.33 10.97 -2.70
C ILE A 35 -2.77 11.43 -2.48
N ARG A 36 -3.54 11.62 -3.55
CA ARG A 36 -4.93 12.05 -3.46
C ARG A 36 -5.77 10.97 -2.80
N ASN A 37 -5.67 9.73 -3.28
CA ASN A 37 -6.45 8.61 -2.77
C ASN A 37 -6.15 8.32 -1.30
N ALA A 38 -4.86 8.35 -0.91
CA ALA A 38 -4.46 8.15 0.48
C ALA A 38 -4.92 9.30 1.39
N ALA A 39 -4.84 10.55 0.91
CA ALA A 39 -5.31 11.72 1.65
C ALA A 39 -6.84 11.71 1.83
N ASP A 40 -7.59 11.40 0.76
CA ASP A 40 -9.05 11.30 0.79
C ASP A 40 -9.50 10.19 1.75
N PHE A 41 -8.82 9.03 1.72
CA PHE A 41 -9.08 7.93 2.65
C PHE A 41 -8.85 8.32 4.13
N LEU A 42 -7.76 9.05 4.40
CA LEU A 42 -7.45 9.55 5.74
C LEU A 42 -8.19 10.84 6.11
N GLN A 43 -9.09 11.33 5.25
CA GLN A 43 -9.84 12.57 5.44
C GLN A 43 -8.95 13.80 5.71
N THR A 44 -7.79 13.84 5.06
CA THR A 44 -6.83 14.94 5.15
C THR A 44 -6.62 15.59 3.79
N SER A 45 -5.94 16.73 3.74
CA SER A 45 -5.58 17.35 2.46
C SER A 45 -4.34 16.69 1.84
N PRO A 46 -4.19 16.65 0.51
CA PRO A 46 -2.96 16.18 -0.14
C PRO A 46 -1.70 16.91 0.32
N ALA A 47 -1.81 18.18 0.70
CA ALA A 47 -0.69 18.97 1.21
C ALA A 47 -0.24 18.48 2.59
N GLU A 48 -1.20 18.25 3.49
CA GLU A 48 -0.93 17.72 4.82
C GLU A 48 -0.43 16.27 4.74
N PHE A 49 -1.04 15.42 3.92
CA PHE A 49 -0.59 14.04 3.72
C PHE A 49 0.90 13.97 3.33
N LYS A 50 1.32 14.76 2.34
CA LYS A 50 2.73 14.83 1.94
C LYS A 50 3.63 15.26 3.09
N LYS A 51 3.22 16.30 3.83
CA LYS A 51 4.01 16.86 4.94
C LYS A 51 4.16 15.88 6.10
N THR A 52 3.11 15.12 6.41
CA THR A 52 3.08 14.21 7.56
C THR A 52 3.72 12.87 7.25
N TYR A 53 3.51 12.34 6.05
CA TYR A 53 3.81 10.94 5.76
C TYR A 53 4.89 10.70 4.72
N LEU A 54 5.23 11.68 3.89
CA LEU A 54 6.16 11.48 2.76
C LEU A 54 7.38 12.37 2.88
N ILE A 55 8.46 11.93 2.25
CA ILE A 55 9.65 12.74 2.02
C ILE A 55 9.81 12.98 0.52
N ARG A 56 10.60 14.00 0.18
CA ARG A 56 10.94 14.32 -1.20
C ARG A 56 12.33 13.79 -1.49
N ASP A 57 12.41 12.76 -2.32
CA ASP A 57 13.67 12.14 -2.76
C ASP A 57 13.77 12.18 -4.28
N GLU A 58 14.89 12.65 -4.82
CA GLU A 58 15.16 12.82 -6.26
C GLU A 58 14.02 13.47 -7.10
N GLY A 59 13.18 14.31 -6.49
CA GLY A 59 12.05 14.93 -7.18
C GLY A 59 10.78 14.07 -7.23
N GLU A 60 10.75 12.96 -6.53
CA GLU A 60 9.60 12.10 -6.29
C GLU A 60 9.07 12.28 -4.85
N TRP A 61 7.90 11.73 -4.57
CA TRP A 61 7.37 11.63 -3.22
C TRP A 61 7.45 10.18 -2.80
N VAL A 62 8.14 9.91 -1.70
CA VAL A 62 8.41 8.55 -1.28
C VAL A 62 8.15 8.39 0.21
N ARG A 63 7.95 7.13 0.60
CA ARG A 63 7.95 6.70 1.99
C ARG A 63 8.94 5.55 2.17
N GLU A 64 9.91 5.76 3.04
CA GLU A 64 10.81 4.72 3.50
C GLU A 64 10.09 3.83 4.53
N VAL A 65 10.26 2.52 4.36
CA VAL A 65 9.71 1.46 5.20
C VAL A 65 10.86 0.56 5.63
N GLY A 66 10.90 0.14 6.89
CA GLY A 66 11.93 -0.75 7.40
C GLY A 66 13.31 -0.12 7.56
N GLU A 67 13.45 1.19 7.34
CA GLU A 67 14.61 1.95 7.80
C GLU A 67 14.70 1.79 9.33
N GLU A 68 15.88 1.45 9.84
CA GLU A 68 16.12 1.15 11.27
C GLU A 68 15.29 -0.01 11.87
N GLY A 69 14.58 -0.80 11.04
CA GLY A 69 13.75 -1.92 11.46
C GLY A 69 12.31 -1.54 11.82
N GLU A 70 11.88 -0.31 11.58
CA GLU A 70 10.50 0.11 11.85
C GLU A 70 9.53 -0.29 10.73
N PRO A 71 8.34 -0.83 11.04
CA PRO A 71 7.33 -1.13 10.03
C PRO A 71 6.79 0.14 9.37
N CYS A 72 6.06 -0.02 8.27
CA CYS A 72 5.35 1.08 7.62
C CYS A 72 4.45 1.80 8.63
N THR A 73 4.45 3.14 8.65
CA THR A 73 3.61 3.93 9.56
C THR A 73 2.12 3.67 9.42
N PHE A 74 1.67 3.18 8.27
CA PHE A 74 0.26 2.81 8.09
C PHE A 74 -0.06 1.39 8.59
N LEU A 75 0.91 0.63 9.13
CA LEU A 75 0.63 -0.68 9.69
C LEU A 75 -0.06 -0.55 11.06
N THR A 76 -1.19 -1.23 11.20
CA THR A 76 -1.97 -1.33 12.44
C THR A 76 -2.06 -2.78 12.89
N VAL A 77 -2.59 -3.02 14.10
CA VAL A 77 -2.89 -4.38 14.60
C VAL A 77 -3.90 -5.14 13.73
N GLN A 78 -4.68 -4.43 12.90
CA GLN A 78 -5.67 -5.01 12.00
C GLN A 78 -5.16 -5.11 10.54
N GLY A 79 -3.92 -4.69 10.27
CA GLY A 79 -3.34 -4.65 8.93
C GLY A 79 -3.09 -3.24 8.41
N CYS A 80 -3.10 -3.04 7.09
CA CYS A 80 -2.81 -1.75 6.48
C CYS A 80 -3.94 -0.73 6.73
N GLY A 81 -3.65 0.32 7.49
CA GLY A 81 -4.57 1.38 7.86
C GLY A 81 -4.95 2.34 6.73
N ILE A 82 -4.40 2.17 5.52
CA ILE A 82 -4.84 2.87 4.31
C ILE A 82 -5.21 1.88 3.20
N HIS A 83 -5.77 0.72 3.54
CA HIS A 83 -5.93 -0.39 2.58
C HIS A 83 -6.61 0.01 1.25
N GLU A 84 -7.69 0.79 1.30
CA GLU A 84 -8.39 1.27 0.09
C GLU A 84 -7.71 2.49 -0.56
N GLY A 85 -6.87 3.21 0.19
CA GLY A 85 -6.06 4.34 -0.27
C GLY A 85 -4.60 3.99 -0.56
N LYS A 86 -4.28 2.70 -0.74
CA LYS A 86 -2.90 2.24 -0.96
C LYS A 86 -2.33 2.83 -2.26
N PRO A 87 -1.02 3.18 -2.27
CA PRO A 87 -0.35 3.51 -3.52
C PRO A 87 -0.30 2.28 -4.43
N LYS A 88 -0.23 2.51 -5.74
CA LYS A 88 -0.18 1.46 -6.78
C LYS A 88 0.84 0.35 -6.47
N GLN A 89 2.02 0.71 -5.97
CA GLN A 89 3.08 -0.24 -5.60
C GLN A 89 2.65 -1.20 -4.48
N CYS A 90 1.89 -0.73 -3.49
CA CYS A 90 1.39 -1.57 -2.40
C CYS A 90 0.17 -2.41 -2.83
N SER A 91 -0.65 -1.87 -3.74
CA SER A 91 -1.85 -2.54 -4.26
C SER A 91 -1.52 -3.66 -5.24
N SER A 92 -0.35 -3.64 -5.87
CA SER A 92 0.10 -4.69 -6.78
C SER A 92 0.74 -5.90 -6.08
N TYR A 93 0.95 -5.86 -4.76
CA TYR A 93 1.54 -6.97 -4.00
C TYR A 93 0.46 -7.92 -3.43
N PRO A 94 0.69 -9.25 -3.37
CA PRO A 94 1.77 -10.01 -3.99
C PRO A 94 1.39 -10.33 -5.44
N PHE A 95 2.09 -9.76 -6.40
CA PHE A 95 1.97 -10.13 -7.80
C PHE A 95 2.50 -11.54 -8.05
#